data_AF-A0A2D1CT02-F1
#
_entry.id   AF-A0A2D1CT02-F1
#
_cell.length_a   1.000
_cell.length_b   1.000
_cell.length_c   1.000
_cell.angle_alpha   90.00
_cell.angle_beta   90.00
_cell.angle_gamma   90.00
#
_symmetry.space_group_name_H-M   'P 1'
#
loop_
_entity.id
_entity.type
_entity.pdbx_description
1 polymer ?
#
loop_
_entity_poly.entity_id
_entity_poly.type
_entity_poly.pdbx_seq_one_letter_code
_entity_poly.pdbx_strand_id
1 'polypeptide(L)' 'MSDQANRQHMLACEARYWLRRGITTPEKVAELRETLKRRGESAVEQLIAEMRRQWLARTEWIGGEDG' A
#
# COMPACT_ATOMS: atom_id res chain seq x y z
N MET A 1 -21.43 6.67 6.86
CA MET A 1 -20.60 6.75 5.64
C MET A 1 -19.12 7.11 5.91
N SER A 2 -18.70 7.39 7.15
CA SER A 2 -17.32 7.84 7.45
C SER A 2 -16.29 6.71 7.64
N ASP A 3 -16.72 5.52 8.08
CA ASP A 3 -15.82 4.41 8.41
C ASP A 3 -15.13 3.81 7.17
N GLN A 4 -15.87 3.64 6.08
CA GLN A 4 -15.34 3.11 4.81
C GLN A 4 -14.29 4.03 4.19
N ALA A 5 -14.57 5.35 4.17
CA ALA A 5 -13.63 6.34 3.65
C ALA A 5 -12.35 6.40 4.50
N ASN A 6 -12.48 6.28 5.82
CA ASN A 6 -11.34 6.28 6.73
C ASN A 6 -10.47 5.02 6.54
N ARG A 7 -11.09 3.84 6.38
CA ARG A 7 -10.37 2.59 6.06
C ARG A 7 -9.62 2.68 4.74
N GLN A 8 -10.26 3.21 3.69
CA GLN A 8 -9.61 3.39 2.39
C GLN A 8 -8.45 4.38 2.47
N HIS A 9 -8.58 5.47 3.24
CA HIS A 9 -7.50 6.42 3.47
C HIS A 9 -6.32 5.75 4.19
N MET A 10 -6.57 4.98 5.25
CA MET A 10 -5.52 4.24 5.95
C MET A 10 -4.81 3.22 5.04
N LEU A 11 -5.55 2.49 4.21
CA LEU A 11 -5.01 1.56 3.21
C LEU A 11 -4.09 2.29 2.21
N ALA A 12 -4.52 3.45 1.69
CA ALA A 12 -3.72 4.24 0.77
C ALA A 12 -2.43 4.81 1.42
N CYS A 13 -2.50 5.22 2.70
CA CYS A 13 -1.33 5.64 3.45
C CYS A 13 -0.35 4.48 3.68
N GLU A 14 -0.84 3.31 4.06
CA GLU A 14 -0.01 2.13 4.26
C GLU A 14 0.62 1.65 2.94
N ALA A 15 -0.13 1.66 1.84
CA ALA A 15 0.38 1.33 0.52
C ALA A 15 1.55 2.24 0.11
N ARG A 16 1.39 3.57 0.26
CA ARG A 16 2.45 4.54 -0.04
C ARG A 16 3.68 4.35 0.85
N TYR A 17 3.47 4.04 2.13
CA TYR A 17 4.56 3.73 3.06
C TYR A 17 5.41 2.55 2.58
N TRP A 18 4.79 1.43 2.19
CA TRP A 18 5.53 0.26 1.71
C TRP A 18 6.26 0.53 0.39
N LEU A 19 5.64 1.26 -0.54
CA LEU A 19 6.26 1.64 -1.80
C LEU A 19 7.49 2.54 -1.59
N ARG A 20 7.42 3.53 -0.68
CA ARG A 20 8.57 4.39 -0.32
C ARG A 20 9.73 3.60 0.30
N ARG A 21 9.45 2.49 0.97
CA ARG A 21 10.46 1.59 1.51
C ARG A 21 11.08 0.63 0.47
N GLY A 22 10.68 0.74 -0.80
CA GLY A 22 11.21 -0.10 -1.88
C GLY A 22 10.51 -1.45 -2.02
N ILE A 23 9.32 -1.63 -1.42
CA ILE A 23 8.51 -2.85 -1.63
C ILE A 23 7.78 -2.76 -2.97
N THR A 24 8.53 -2.92 -4.06
CA THR A 24 8.03 -2.70 -5.43
C THR A 24 8.24 -3.90 -6.35
N THR A 25 9.05 -4.88 -5.95
CA THR A 25 9.27 -6.11 -6.73
C THR A 25 8.37 -7.25 -6.26
N PRO A 26 8.10 -8.26 -7.10
CA PRO A 26 7.30 -9.43 -6.70
C PRO A 26 7.84 -10.15 -5.46
N GLU A 27 9.17 -10.26 -5.33
CA GLU A 27 9.85 -10.90 -4.20
C GLU A 27 9.61 -10.11 -2.91
N LYS A 28 9.76 -8.78 -2.96
CA LYS A 28 9.48 -7.91 -1.80
C LYS A 28 8.01 -7.90 -1.42
N VAL A 29 7.11 -8.00 -2.40
CA VAL A 29 5.67 -8.15 -2.15
C VAL A 29 5.37 -9.52 -1.51
N ALA A 30 6.05 -10.59 -1.90
CA ALA A 30 5.93 -11.89 -1.24
C ALA A 30 6.44 -11.87 0.20
N GLU A 31 7.59 -11.24 0.47
CA GLU A 31 8.10 -11.00 1.83
C GLU A 31 7.08 -10.19 2.67
N LEU A 32 6.45 -9.17 2.08
CA LEU A 32 5.43 -8.36 2.74
C LEU A 32 4.19 -9.19 3.07
N ARG A 33 3.74 -10.08 2.18
CA ARG A 33 2.61 -10.98 2.41
C ARG A 33 2.84 -11.87 3.62
N GLU A 34 4.03 -12.46 3.74
CA GLU A 34 4.41 -13.27 4.91
C GLU A 34 4.46 -12.44 6.19
N THR A 35 4.99 -11.22 6.12
CA THR A 35 5.04 -10.28 7.25
C THR A 35 3.63 -9.93 7.76
N LEU A 36 2.66 -9.85 6.86
CA LEU A 36 1.29 -9.43 7.16
C LEU A 36 0.30 -10.60 7.29
N LYS A 37 0.75 -11.87 7.23
CA LYS A 37 -0.11 -13.05 7.24
C LYS A 37 -1.14 -13.09 8.37
N ARG A 38 -0.79 -12.55 9.55
CA ARG A 38 -1.66 -12.46 10.73
C ARG A 38 -2.86 -11.52 10.57
N ARG A 39 -2.87 -10.65 9.56
CA ARG A 39 -3.97 -9.72 9.27
C ARG A 39 -5.11 -10.37 8.49
N GLY A 40 -4.91 -11.61 8.02
CA GLY A 40 -5.85 -12.33 7.16
C GLY A 40 -5.62 -12.04 5.68
N GLU A 41 -5.78 -13.07 4.86
CA GLU A 41 -5.49 -13.05 3.42
C GLU A 41 -6.24 -11.93 2.69
N SER A 42 -7.54 -11.76 2.95
CA SER A 42 -8.35 -10.72 2.33
C SER A 42 -7.84 -9.30 2.61
N ALA A 43 -7.36 -9.02 3.83
CA ALA A 43 -6.82 -7.71 4.18
C ALA A 43 -5.47 -7.46 3.50
N VAL A 44 -4.64 -8.49 3.37
CA VAL A 44 -3.37 -8.43 2.66
C VAL A 44 -3.60 -8.21 1.16
N GLU A 45 -4.53 -8.94 0.53
CA GLU A 45 -4.88 -8.73 -0.87
C GLU A 45 -5.39 -7.31 -1.15
N GLN A 46 -6.22 -6.76 -0.26
CA GLN A 46 -6.68 -5.37 -0.36
C GLN A 46 -5.53 -4.38 -0.31
N LEU A 47 -4.55 -4.58 0.59
CA LEU A 47 -3.36 -3.74 0.66
C LEU A 47 -2.49 -3.87 -0.60
N ILE A 48 -2.27 -5.09 -1.12
CA ILE A 48 -1.46 -5.29 -2.33
C ILE A 48 -2.16 -4.68 -3.57
N ALA A 49 -3.48 -4.81 -3.66
CA ALA A 49 -4.26 -4.15 -4.72
C ALA A 49 -4.14 -2.62 -4.63
N GLU A 50 -4.19 -2.06 -3.43
CA GLU A 50 -4.00 -0.62 -3.20
C GLU A 50 -2.56 -0.18 -3.52
N MET A 51 -1.54 -0.97 -3.15
CA MET A 51 -0.14 -0.73 -3.54
C MET A 51 0.02 -0.64 -5.05
N ARG A 52 -0.63 -1.53 -5.82
CA ARG A 52 -0.60 -1.47 -7.28
C ARG A 52 -1.23 -0.18 -7.82
N ARG A 53 -2.36 0.24 -7.25
CA ARG A 53 -3.02 1.52 -7.62
C ARG A 53 -2.11 2.72 -7.32
N GLN A 54 -1.57 2.78 -6.11
CA GLN A 54 -0.65 3.84 -5.68
C GLN A 54 0.63 3.87 -6.50
N TRP A 55 1.14 2.71 -6.94
CA TRP A 55 2.31 2.62 -7.82
C TRP A 55 2.04 3.21 -9.21
N LEU A 56 0.84 3.00 -9.76
CA LEU A 56 0.45 3.60 -11.04
C LEU A 56 0.32 5.12 -10.95
N ALA A 57 -0.25 5.63 -9.85
CA ALA A 57 -0.38 7.06 -9.57
C ALA A 57 0.85 7.67 -8.87
N ARG A 58 1.99 6.96 -8.82
CA ARG A 58 3.13 7.34 -7.98
C ARG A 58 3.74 8.70 -8.33
N THR A 59 3.63 9.12 -9.58
CA THR A 59 4.11 10.43 -10.05
C THR A 59 3.40 11.60 -9.36
N GLU A 60 2.18 11.39 -8.84
CA GLU A 60 1.40 12.42 -8.15
C GLU A 60 1.92 12.70 -6.73
N TRP A 61 2.65 11.78 -6.11
CA TRP A 61 3.06 11.90 -4.70
C TRP A 61 4.53 11.53 -4.41
N ILE A 62 5.26 10.96 -5.37
CA ILE A 62 6.72 10.72 -5.25
C ILE A 62 7.53 12.01 -5.44
N GLY A 63 6.97 13.04 -6.09
CA GLY A 63 7.63 14.35 -6.29
C GLY A 63 7.05 15.50 -5.46
N GLY A 64 6.20 15.22 -4.47
CA GLY A 64 5.43 16.24 -3.73
C GLY A 64 5.96 16.61 -2.34
N GLU A 65 7.10 16.07 -1.90
CA GLU A 65 7.67 16.32 -0.56
C GLU A 65 9.17 16.67 -0.61
N ASP A 66 9.54 17.55 -1.55
CA ASP A 66 10.78 18.35 -1.52
C ASP A 66 10.43 19.84 -1.72
N GLY A 67 9.47 20.34 -0.94
CA GLY A 67 9.14 21.77 -0.81
C GLY A 67 9.59 22.32 0.53
#